data_AF-A0A7S3Y0M0-F1
#
_entry.id   AF-A0A7S3Y0M0-F1
#
_cell.length_a   1.000
_cell.length_b   1.000
_cell.length_c   1.000
_cell.angle_alpha   90.00
_cell.angle_beta   90.00
_cell.angle_gamma   90.00
#
_symmetry.space_group_name_H-M   'P 1'
#
loop_
_entity.id
_entity.type
_entity.pdbx_description
1 polymer ?
#
loop_
_entity_poly.entity_id
_entity_poly.type
_entity_poly.pdbx_seq_one_letter_code
_entity_poly.pdbx_strand_id
1 'polypeptide(L)'
;VEDVAAAFGVTPQVVKRRLKLAAVSPALLTLFREGGIGLDCLMVLASLDDPARQEQLWQQLPEWNRSADQLRRLLSRGEVESDRDGVAIFVTVAAYEAAGGPLRRDLFSDDGKAYLQDAALLERLALDKLQQPAREVAAEGWKWVDVRARYVYEDYVRHGEVRRARRAPNADEAARHAQLEAELEALHTRMEAMSDDDGDENEYAALEADDERLQAELNTIDEALTVYPADLMAQAGCVVFVGSRGTVEVKRGLVRPEDRDAVVQAARQATNGEPTTGTALVSLPKGGARAVHSEKLMRSLTAHR
;
A
#
# COMPACT_ATOMS: atom_id res chain seq x y z
N VAL A 1 16.17 36.65 1.78
CA VAL A 1 14.81 36.38 1.22
C VAL A 1 13.75 36.90 2.18
N GLU A 2 13.79 36.50 3.45
CA GLU A 2 12.86 36.97 4.49
C GLU A 2 12.83 38.50 4.61
N ASP A 3 14.01 39.15 4.66
CA ASP A 3 14.08 40.62 4.76
C ASP A 3 13.50 41.34 3.55
N VAL A 4 13.70 40.76 2.35
CA VAL A 4 13.13 41.28 1.09
C VAL A 4 11.61 41.10 1.10
N ALA A 5 11.12 39.95 1.55
CA ALA A 5 9.69 39.68 1.67
C ALA A 5 9.01 40.70 2.59
N ALA A 6 9.60 40.92 3.77
CA ALA A 6 9.13 41.93 4.73
C ALA A 6 9.17 43.35 4.17
N ALA A 7 10.25 43.74 3.49
CA ALA A 7 10.41 45.08 2.91
C ALA A 7 9.40 45.38 1.79
N PHE A 8 9.01 44.38 1.00
CA PHE A 8 8.09 44.52 -0.13
C PHE A 8 6.64 44.12 0.20
N GLY A 9 6.33 43.74 1.44
CA GLY A 9 4.99 43.33 1.86
C GLY A 9 4.46 42.09 1.12
N VAL A 10 5.36 41.19 0.71
CA VAL A 10 5.04 39.94 0.00
C VAL A 10 5.52 38.74 0.80
N THR A 11 5.03 37.54 0.49
CA THR A 11 5.53 36.33 1.17
C THR A 11 6.94 35.96 0.68
N PRO A 12 7.77 35.30 1.51
CA PRO A 12 9.09 34.79 1.10
C PRO A 12 9.04 33.89 -0.13
N GLN A 13 7.95 33.14 -0.29
CA GLN A 13 7.68 32.29 -1.44
C GLN A 13 7.54 33.10 -2.73
N VAL A 14 6.88 34.28 -2.70
CA VAL A 14 6.79 35.18 -3.86
C VAL A 14 8.19 35.66 -4.27
N VAL A 15 9.04 36.00 -3.30
CA VAL A 15 10.43 36.42 -3.58
C VAL A 15 11.23 35.26 -4.22
N LYS A 16 11.13 34.04 -3.65
CA LYS A 16 11.79 32.84 -4.21
C LYS A 16 11.32 32.52 -5.64
N ARG A 17 10.01 32.58 -5.90
CA ARG A 17 9.41 32.39 -7.24
C ARG A 17 9.97 33.39 -8.25
N ARG A 18 10.09 34.68 -7.89
CA ARG A 18 10.65 35.72 -8.77
C ARG A 18 12.14 35.52 -9.04
N LEU A 19 12.92 35.16 -8.03
CA LEU A 19 14.35 34.87 -8.20
C LEU A 19 14.57 33.67 -9.13
N LYS A 20 13.74 32.64 -9.02
CA LYS A 20 13.79 31.47 -9.91
C LYS A 20 13.45 31.81 -11.36
N LEU A 21 12.45 32.65 -11.60
CA LEU A 21 12.14 33.11 -12.97
C LEU A 21 13.29 33.93 -13.58
N ALA A 22 14.03 34.68 -12.77
CA ALA A 22 15.21 35.42 -13.24
C ALA A 22 16.39 34.51 -13.63
N ALA A 23 16.42 33.27 -13.14
CA ALA A 23 17.46 32.28 -13.42
C ALA A 23 17.14 31.38 -14.64
N VAL A 24 16.03 31.63 -15.35
CA VAL A 24 15.69 30.90 -16.57
C VAL A 24 16.64 31.25 -17.71
N SER A 25 16.89 30.30 -18.62
CA SER A 25 17.72 30.49 -19.81
C SER A 25 17.38 31.80 -20.55
N PRO A 26 18.40 32.60 -20.94
CA PRO A 26 18.21 33.78 -21.78
C PRO A 26 17.50 33.49 -23.11
N ALA A 27 17.68 32.29 -23.67
CA ALA A 27 17.01 31.88 -24.91
C ALA A 27 15.50 31.70 -24.68
N LEU A 28 15.11 31.03 -23.59
CA LEU A 28 13.70 30.84 -23.22
C LEU A 28 13.03 32.17 -22.84
N LEU A 29 13.75 33.08 -22.18
CA LEU A 29 13.24 34.42 -21.87
C LEU A 29 13.03 35.26 -23.14
N THR A 30 13.90 35.13 -24.14
CA THR A 30 13.72 35.77 -25.45
C THR A 30 12.49 35.21 -26.14
N LEU A 31 12.36 33.88 -26.20
CA LEU A 31 11.20 33.21 -26.78
C LEU A 31 9.88 33.64 -26.11
N PHE A 32 9.90 33.88 -24.80
CA PHE A 32 8.74 34.38 -24.07
C PHE A 32 8.32 35.78 -24.50
N ARG A 33 9.30 36.69 -24.67
CA ARG A 33 9.04 38.06 -25.17
C ARG A 33 8.48 38.06 -26.60
N GLU A 34 8.86 37.07 -27.39
CA GLU A 34 8.38 36.85 -28.77
C GLU A 34 7.02 36.12 -28.82
N GLY A 35 6.48 35.69 -27.68
CA GLY A 35 5.19 34.98 -27.60
C GLY A 35 5.25 33.49 -27.96
N GLY A 36 6.44 32.90 -28.08
CA GLY A 36 6.64 31.49 -28.45
C GLY A 36 6.55 30.50 -27.28
N ILE A 37 6.48 30.98 -26.03
CA ILE A 37 6.30 30.17 -24.82
C ILE A 37 5.38 30.92 -23.84
N GLY A 38 4.52 30.18 -23.14
CA GLY A 38 3.66 30.72 -22.08
C GLY A 38 4.39 30.88 -20.74
N LEU A 39 3.88 31.77 -19.88
CA LEU A 39 4.43 31.99 -18.53
C LEU A 39 4.36 30.72 -17.66
N ASP A 40 3.29 29.96 -17.82
CA ASP A 40 3.07 28.67 -17.16
C ASP A 40 4.17 27.64 -17.51
N CYS A 41 4.57 27.56 -18.78
CA CYS A 41 5.66 26.71 -19.23
C CYS A 41 7.02 27.17 -18.68
N LEU A 42 7.27 28.49 -18.68
CA LEU A 42 8.46 29.07 -18.06
C LEU A 42 8.55 28.76 -16.56
N MET A 43 7.44 28.83 -15.83
CA MET A 43 7.39 28.51 -14.40
C MET A 43 7.78 27.05 -14.14
N VAL A 44 7.32 26.11 -14.99
CA VAL A 44 7.72 24.70 -14.88
C VAL A 44 9.22 24.53 -15.18
N LEU A 45 9.73 25.17 -16.22
CA LEU A 45 11.15 25.10 -16.60
C LEU A 45 12.05 25.72 -15.53
N ALA A 46 11.63 26.81 -14.89
CA ALA A 46 12.34 27.45 -13.79
C ALA A 46 12.51 26.55 -12.55
N SER A 47 11.81 25.41 -12.48
CA SER A 47 12.04 24.40 -11.43
C SER A 47 13.39 23.68 -11.59
N LEU A 48 13.97 23.67 -12.79
CA LEU A 48 15.32 23.17 -13.06
C LEU A 48 16.37 24.28 -12.80
N ASP A 49 17.44 23.94 -12.09
CA ASP A 49 18.56 24.86 -11.81
C ASP A 49 19.54 25.05 -12.98
N ASP A 50 19.46 24.21 -14.01
CA ASP A 50 20.39 24.20 -15.15
C ASP A 50 19.70 24.75 -16.43
N PRO A 51 20.12 25.92 -16.95
CA PRO A 51 19.59 26.50 -18.18
C PRO A 51 19.67 25.58 -19.40
N ALA A 52 20.72 24.75 -19.52
CA ALA A 52 20.85 23.83 -20.64
C ALA A 52 19.80 22.71 -20.58
N ARG A 53 19.50 22.21 -19.37
CA ARG A 53 18.43 21.23 -19.17
C ARG A 53 17.05 21.83 -19.41
N GLN A 54 16.84 23.10 -19.07
CA GLN A 54 15.59 23.81 -19.38
C GLN A 54 15.35 23.83 -20.90
N GLU A 55 16.35 24.24 -21.68
CA GLU A 55 16.27 24.26 -23.14
C GLU A 55 16.07 22.87 -23.73
N GLN A 56 16.82 21.88 -23.25
CA GLN A 56 16.68 20.49 -23.69
C GLN A 56 15.28 19.96 -23.45
N LEU A 57 14.72 20.18 -22.25
CA LEU A 57 13.37 19.74 -21.91
C LEU A 57 12.31 20.41 -22.80
N TRP A 58 12.46 21.72 -23.04
CA TRP A 58 11.57 22.46 -23.94
C TRP A 58 11.60 21.90 -25.37
N GLN A 59 12.78 21.52 -25.86
CA GLN A 59 12.96 20.95 -27.20
C GLN A 59 12.45 19.51 -27.34
N GLN A 60 12.35 18.73 -26.25
CA GLN A 60 11.85 17.36 -26.29
C GLN A 60 10.36 17.25 -26.65
N LEU A 61 9.58 18.31 -26.43
CA LEU A 61 8.17 18.34 -26.80
C LEU A 61 7.98 18.91 -28.21
N PRO A 62 7.20 18.24 -29.07
CA PRO A 62 6.83 18.81 -30.35
C PRO A 62 5.94 20.03 -30.14
N GLU A 63 6.06 21.04 -31.01
CA GLU A 63 5.42 22.36 -30.84
C GLU A 63 3.91 22.28 -30.56
N TRP A 64 3.20 21.39 -31.24
CA TRP A 64 1.75 21.18 -31.07
C TRP A 64 1.35 20.57 -29.71
N ASN A 65 2.30 20.04 -28.94
CA ASN A 65 2.08 19.40 -27.64
C ASN A 65 2.86 20.08 -26.50
N ARG A 66 3.33 21.32 -26.71
CA ARG A 66 4.03 22.07 -25.66
C ARG A 66 3.00 22.67 -24.70
N SER A 67 2.95 22.13 -23.50
CA SER A 67 2.17 22.67 -22.39
C SER A 67 2.87 22.45 -21.06
N ALA A 68 2.53 23.26 -20.06
CA ALA A 68 3.07 23.13 -18.71
C ALA A 68 2.85 21.72 -18.13
N ASP A 69 1.69 21.10 -18.40
CA ASP A 69 1.38 19.76 -17.91
C ASP A 69 2.24 18.67 -18.57
N GLN A 70 2.55 18.79 -19.86
CA GLN A 70 3.46 17.86 -20.53
C GLN A 70 4.89 18.02 -20.01
N LEU A 71 5.33 19.25 -19.76
CA LEU A 71 6.64 19.52 -19.17
C LEU A 71 6.74 18.95 -17.75
N ARG A 72 5.72 19.12 -16.91
CA ARG A 72 5.65 18.50 -15.57
C ARG A 72 5.71 16.99 -15.66
N ARG A 73 4.94 16.38 -16.57
CA ARG A 73 4.98 14.93 -16.79
C ARG A 73 6.37 14.46 -17.18
N LEU A 74 7.06 15.17 -18.08
CA LEU A 74 8.43 14.81 -18.48
C LEU A 74 9.43 14.97 -17.32
N LEU A 75 9.34 16.05 -16.55
CA LEU A 75 10.19 16.26 -15.37
C LEU A 75 10.04 15.16 -14.33
N SER A 76 8.80 14.76 -14.07
CA SER A 76 8.49 13.72 -13.08
C SER A 76 8.74 12.30 -13.62
N ARG A 77 9.18 12.11 -14.87
CA ARG A 77 9.53 10.78 -15.38
C ARG A 77 10.76 10.24 -14.64
N GLY A 78 10.58 9.14 -13.94
CA GLY A 78 11.63 8.50 -13.14
C GLY A 78 11.80 9.11 -11.75
N GLU A 79 11.02 10.14 -11.40
CA GLU A 79 10.90 10.63 -10.04
C GLU A 79 9.66 10.04 -9.36
N VAL A 80 9.70 9.94 -8.04
CA VAL A 80 8.59 9.40 -7.24
C VAL A 80 7.82 10.55 -6.60
N GLU A 81 6.51 10.63 -6.88
CA GLU A 81 5.61 11.63 -6.29
C GLU A 81 5.36 11.31 -4.80
N SER A 82 5.65 12.28 -3.91
CA SER A 82 5.61 12.07 -2.46
C SER A 82 4.23 11.70 -1.89
N ASP A 83 3.15 12.10 -2.56
CA ASP A 83 1.76 11.99 -2.10
C ASP A 83 0.95 10.90 -2.82
N ARG A 84 1.44 10.39 -3.95
CA ARG A 84 0.76 9.33 -4.71
C ARG A 84 1.42 7.97 -4.55
N ASP A 85 2.70 7.95 -4.24
CA ASP A 85 3.44 6.71 -4.11
C ASP A 85 3.36 6.17 -2.68
N GLY A 86 2.80 4.98 -2.52
CA GLY A 86 2.64 4.34 -1.20
C GLY A 86 3.96 4.21 -0.44
N VAL A 87 5.07 3.93 -1.12
CA VAL A 87 6.39 3.80 -0.49
C VAL A 87 6.90 5.16 -0.01
N ALA A 88 6.72 6.22 -0.81
CA ALA A 88 7.06 7.58 -0.41
C ALA A 88 6.24 8.07 0.79
N ILE A 89 4.94 7.77 0.82
CA ILE A 89 4.06 8.08 1.97
C ILE A 89 4.53 7.33 3.22
N PHE A 90 4.84 6.04 3.09
CA PHE A 90 5.27 5.19 4.20
C PHE A 90 6.62 5.63 4.78
N VAL A 91 7.60 5.93 3.94
CA VAL A 91 8.93 6.41 4.39
C VAL A 91 8.83 7.84 4.91
N THR A 92 7.96 8.66 4.32
CA THR A 92 7.82 10.12 4.50
C THR A 92 8.96 10.93 3.86
N VAL A 93 8.61 12.12 3.37
CA VAL A 93 9.59 13.06 2.78
C VAL A 93 10.67 13.45 3.78
N ALA A 94 10.30 13.68 5.03
CA ALA A 94 11.24 14.09 6.08
C ALA A 94 12.30 13.03 6.35
N ALA A 95 11.94 11.75 6.42
CA ALA A 95 12.91 10.67 6.64
C ALA A 95 13.81 10.47 5.41
N TYR A 96 13.27 10.60 4.20
CA TYR A 96 14.04 10.53 2.97
C TYR A 96 15.07 11.67 2.86
N GLU A 97 14.67 12.91 3.20
CA GLU A 97 15.60 14.06 3.27
C GLU A 97 16.67 13.86 4.34
N ALA A 98 16.28 13.36 5.53
CA ALA A 98 17.22 13.08 6.61
C ALA A 98 18.27 12.02 6.23
N ALA A 99 17.91 11.10 5.33
CA ALA A 99 18.83 10.11 4.77
C ALA A 99 19.70 10.67 3.62
N GLY A 100 19.61 11.96 3.31
CA GLY A 100 20.37 12.62 2.24
C GLY A 100 19.78 12.45 0.85
N GLY A 101 18.52 12.03 0.75
CA GLY A 101 17.86 11.79 -0.52
C GLY A 101 17.62 13.07 -1.32
N PRO A 102 18.04 13.13 -2.60
CA PRO A 102 17.75 14.28 -3.45
C PRO A 102 16.26 14.35 -3.76
N LEU A 103 15.69 15.55 -3.64
CA LEU A 103 14.32 15.81 -4.04
C LEU A 103 14.18 17.15 -4.75
N ARG A 104 13.12 17.25 -5.54
CA ARG A 104 12.70 18.46 -6.22
C ARG A 104 11.37 18.92 -5.64
N ARG A 105 11.27 20.20 -5.27
CA ARG A 105 10.00 20.84 -4.91
C ARG A 105 9.61 21.78 -6.03
N ASP A 106 8.42 21.63 -6.58
CA ASP A 106 7.89 22.60 -7.53
C ASP A 106 7.47 23.86 -6.77
N LEU A 107 8.33 24.89 -6.81
CA LEU A 107 8.08 26.17 -6.15
C LEU A 107 6.88 26.91 -6.71
N PHE A 108 6.42 26.58 -7.92
CA PHE A 108 5.30 27.23 -8.60
C PHE A 108 3.99 26.44 -8.49
N SER A 109 4.03 25.23 -7.94
CA SER A 109 2.84 24.50 -7.50
C SER A 109 2.41 24.99 -6.12
N ASP A 110 1.10 25.07 -5.89
CA ASP A 110 0.53 25.36 -4.57
C ASP A 110 0.35 24.08 -3.73
N ASP A 111 0.53 22.91 -4.34
CA ASP A 111 0.29 21.60 -3.69
C ASP A 111 1.42 21.18 -2.74
N GLY A 112 2.55 21.90 -2.73
CA GLY A 112 3.70 21.58 -1.87
C GLY A 112 4.36 20.22 -2.16
N LYS A 113 4.04 19.60 -3.30
CA LYS A 113 4.50 18.26 -3.71
C LYS A 113 6.02 18.21 -3.84
N ALA A 114 6.58 17.13 -3.30
CA ALA A 114 7.98 16.78 -3.48
C ALA A 114 8.10 15.60 -4.44
N TYR A 115 9.10 15.66 -5.31
CA TYR A 115 9.45 14.60 -6.23
C TYR A 115 10.79 14.02 -5.79
N LEU A 116 10.79 12.77 -5.35
CA LEU A 116 11.96 12.07 -4.86
C LEU A 116 12.74 11.52 -6.06
N GLN A 117 14.03 11.81 -6.13
CA GLN A 117 14.85 11.52 -7.31
C GLN A 117 15.65 10.21 -7.20
N ASP A 118 15.83 9.69 -5.99
CA ASP A 118 16.53 8.43 -5.73
C ASP A 118 15.56 7.35 -5.26
N ALA A 119 15.00 6.62 -6.24
CA ALA A 119 14.09 5.51 -5.97
C ALA A 119 14.77 4.36 -5.19
N ALA A 120 16.07 4.13 -5.42
CA ALA A 120 16.79 3.05 -4.75
C ALA A 120 17.01 3.34 -3.26
N LEU A 121 17.32 4.59 -2.91
CA LEU A 121 17.35 5.04 -1.52
C LEU A 121 15.97 4.89 -0.87
N LEU A 122 14.92 5.33 -1.56
CA LEU A 122 13.55 5.23 -1.05
C LEU A 122 13.17 3.77 -0.75
N GLU A 123 13.46 2.84 -1.66
CA GLU A 123 13.19 1.42 -1.48
C GLU A 123 13.97 0.83 -0.31
N ARG A 124 15.26 1.18 -0.17
CA ARG A 124 16.07 0.75 0.98
C ARG A 124 15.48 1.21 2.31
N LEU A 125 15.12 2.48 2.43
CA LEU A 125 14.50 3.02 3.65
C LEU A 125 13.18 2.31 3.97
N ALA A 126 12.39 1.98 2.95
CA ALA A 126 11.16 1.21 3.14
C ALA A 126 11.44 -0.20 3.63
N LEU A 127 12.40 -0.91 3.01
CA LEU A 127 12.79 -2.25 3.41
C LEU A 127 13.32 -2.31 4.84
N ASP A 128 14.13 -1.32 5.24
CA ASP A 128 14.65 -1.20 6.60
C ASP A 128 13.51 -0.99 7.61
N LYS A 129 12.57 -0.09 7.29
CA LYS A 129 11.40 0.18 8.14
C LYS A 129 10.45 -1.01 8.24
N LEU A 130 10.33 -1.83 7.18
CA LEU A 130 9.52 -3.04 7.16
C LEU A 130 10.12 -4.20 7.97
N GLN A 131 11.40 -4.14 8.37
CA GLN A 131 12.04 -5.24 9.12
C GLN A 131 11.34 -5.52 10.45
N GLN A 132 10.85 -4.49 11.15
CA GLN A 132 10.18 -4.67 12.43
C GLN A 132 8.83 -5.41 12.26
N PRO A 133 7.88 -4.95 11.42
CA PRO A 133 6.68 -5.72 11.10
C PRO A 133 6.97 -7.12 10.56
N ALA A 134 8.03 -7.29 9.77
CA ALA A 134 8.40 -8.60 9.24
C ALA A 134 8.82 -9.59 10.33
N ARG A 135 9.47 -9.13 11.41
CA ARG A 135 9.79 -9.97 12.58
C ARG A 135 8.55 -10.37 13.36
N GLU A 136 7.59 -9.47 13.51
CA GLU A 136 6.31 -9.75 14.16
C GLU A 136 5.53 -10.82 13.38
N VAL A 137 5.47 -10.68 12.06
CA VAL A 137 4.85 -11.70 11.20
C VAL A 137 5.62 -13.01 11.22
N ALA A 138 6.96 -12.99 11.25
CA ALA A 138 7.75 -14.21 11.35
C ALA A 138 7.46 -14.99 12.65
N ALA A 139 7.17 -14.29 13.74
CA ALA A 139 6.80 -14.90 15.01
C ALA A 139 5.43 -15.62 14.98
N GLU A 140 4.61 -15.40 13.95
CA GLU A 140 3.35 -16.14 13.74
C GLU A 140 3.59 -17.62 13.38
N GLY A 141 4.80 -18.01 12.93
CA GLY A 141 5.15 -19.40 12.62
C GLY A 141 5.14 -19.75 11.13
N TRP A 142 5.19 -18.75 10.24
CA TRP A 142 5.35 -18.97 8.79
C TRP A 142 6.72 -19.56 8.44
N LYS A 143 6.76 -20.48 7.48
CA LYS A 143 8.01 -21.10 6.97
C LYS A 143 9.02 -20.06 6.48
N TRP A 144 8.53 -19.02 5.84
CA TRP A 144 9.34 -17.93 5.31
C TRP A 144 8.55 -16.62 5.31
N VAL A 145 9.29 -15.52 5.46
CA VAL A 145 8.77 -14.16 5.31
C VAL A 145 9.62 -13.45 4.26
N ASP A 146 8.98 -12.95 3.20
CA ASP A 146 9.65 -12.10 2.21
C ASP A 146 9.27 -10.64 2.46
N VAL A 147 10.26 -9.75 2.39
CA VAL A 147 10.05 -8.31 2.61
C VAL A 147 10.30 -7.60 1.30
N ARG A 148 9.31 -6.84 0.83
CA ARG A 148 9.38 -6.08 -0.42
C ARG A 148 8.90 -4.67 -0.19
N ALA A 149 9.53 -3.67 -0.81
CA ALA A 149 8.97 -2.32 -0.81
C ALA A 149 7.59 -2.30 -1.49
N ARG A 150 7.40 -3.09 -2.54
CA ARG A 150 6.18 -3.17 -3.35
C ARG A 150 5.78 -4.61 -3.62
N TYR A 151 4.47 -4.88 -3.67
CA TYR A 151 3.94 -6.16 -4.08
C TYR A 151 3.72 -6.19 -5.60
N VAL A 152 4.41 -7.12 -6.28
CA VAL A 152 4.28 -7.36 -7.72
C VAL A 152 3.56 -8.70 -7.89
N TYR A 153 2.33 -8.68 -8.39
CA TYR A 153 1.50 -9.88 -8.47
C TYR A 153 2.15 -10.98 -9.31
N GLU A 154 2.81 -10.59 -10.40
CA GLU A 154 3.46 -11.46 -11.38
C GLU A 154 4.53 -12.38 -10.74
N ASP A 155 5.24 -11.89 -9.72
CA ASP A 155 6.24 -12.66 -8.98
C ASP A 155 5.60 -13.85 -8.23
N TYR A 156 4.32 -13.73 -7.87
CA TYR A 156 3.62 -14.69 -7.03
C TYR A 156 2.58 -15.55 -7.77
N VAL A 157 2.38 -15.37 -9.08
CA VAL A 157 1.40 -16.13 -9.88
C VAL A 157 1.60 -17.65 -9.77
N ARG A 158 2.85 -18.10 -9.61
CA ARG A 158 3.18 -19.53 -9.45
C ARG A 158 3.00 -20.05 -8.03
N HIS A 159 2.71 -19.20 -7.05
CA HIS A 159 2.51 -19.64 -5.69
C HIS A 159 1.12 -20.28 -5.53
N GLY A 160 1.03 -21.29 -4.68
CA GLY A 160 -0.25 -21.73 -4.14
C GLY A 160 -0.70 -20.84 -2.99
N GLU A 161 -1.91 -21.06 -2.51
CA GLU A 161 -2.46 -20.35 -1.37
C GLU A 161 -3.06 -21.33 -0.36
N VAL A 162 -2.73 -21.13 0.92
CA VAL A 162 -3.42 -21.72 2.06
C VAL A 162 -4.57 -20.80 2.45
N ARG A 163 -5.70 -21.37 2.86
CA ARG A 163 -6.85 -20.62 3.37
C ARG A 163 -6.94 -20.72 4.89
N ARG A 164 -7.58 -19.72 5.51
CA ARG A 164 -7.98 -19.80 6.91
C ARG A 164 -9.06 -20.88 7.06
N ALA A 165 -9.06 -21.54 8.20
CA ALA A 165 -10.06 -22.51 8.62
C ALA A 165 -10.58 -22.12 10.00
N ARG A 166 -11.83 -22.48 10.31
CA ARG A 166 -12.35 -22.34 11.68
C ARG A 166 -11.71 -23.41 12.56
N ARG A 167 -10.98 -23.00 13.60
CA ARG A 167 -10.50 -23.92 14.64
C ARG A 167 -11.64 -24.23 15.61
N ALA A 168 -11.50 -25.33 16.36
CA ALA A 168 -12.39 -25.59 17.48
C ALA A 168 -12.25 -24.48 18.54
N PRO A 169 -13.36 -23.93 19.07
CA PRO A 169 -13.32 -23.01 20.20
C PRO A 169 -12.84 -23.73 21.46
N ASN A 170 -12.18 -23.00 22.36
CA ASN A 170 -11.92 -23.50 23.70
C ASN A 170 -13.20 -23.45 24.57
N ALA A 171 -13.13 -23.96 25.80
CA ALA A 171 -14.31 -24.03 26.68
C ALA A 171 -14.93 -22.66 26.98
N ASP A 172 -14.11 -21.64 27.22
CA ASP A 172 -14.57 -20.28 27.55
C ASP A 172 -15.18 -19.58 26.32
N GLU A 173 -14.53 -19.72 25.15
CA GLU A 173 -15.02 -19.21 23.87
C GLU A 173 -16.34 -19.86 23.47
N ALA A 174 -16.45 -21.18 23.64
CA ALA A 174 -17.69 -21.91 23.35
C ALA A 174 -18.82 -21.49 24.30
N ALA A 175 -18.53 -21.32 25.59
CA ALA A 175 -19.51 -20.84 26.56
C ALA A 175 -19.96 -19.42 26.26
N ARG A 176 -19.03 -18.52 25.90
CA ARG A 176 -19.37 -17.13 25.54
C ARG A 176 -20.17 -17.06 24.24
N HIS A 177 -19.80 -17.84 23.22
CA HIS A 177 -20.55 -17.92 21.97
C HIS A 177 -21.99 -18.38 22.23
N ALA A 178 -22.19 -19.48 22.97
CA ALA A 178 -23.51 -19.98 23.31
C ALA A 178 -24.34 -18.99 24.15
N GLN A 179 -23.69 -18.25 25.06
CA GLN A 179 -24.33 -17.19 25.81
C GLN A 179 -24.83 -16.06 24.90
N LEU A 180 -23.99 -15.58 23.97
CA LEU A 180 -24.35 -14.53 23.02
C LEU A 180 -25.49 -14.96 22.10
N GLU A 181 -25.47 -16.21 21.62
CA GLU A 181 -26.58 -16.78 20.83
C GLU A 181 -27.90 -16.80 21.62
N ALA A 182 -27.85 -17.18 22.89
CA ALA A 182 -29.04 -17.17 23.75
C ALA A 182 -29.55 -15.75 24.05
N GLU A 183 -28.65 -14.78 24.25
CA GLU A 183 -28.99 -13.37 24.42
C GLU A 183 -29.63 -12.79 23.15
N LEU A 184 -29.10 -13.10 21.97
CA LEU A 184 -29.67 -12.70 20.68
C LEU A 184 -31.06 -13.29 20.45
N GLU A 185 -31.25 -14.59 20.69
CA GLU A 185 -32.56 -15.24 20.53
C GLU A 185 -33.62 -14.61 21.45
N ALA A 186 -33.25 -14.35 22.71
CA ALA A 186 -34.14 -13.68 23.67
C ALA A 186 -34.45 -12.24 23.24
N LEU A 187 -33.47 -11.53 22.68
CA LEU A 187 -33.63 -10.18 22.15
C LEU A 187 -34.57 -10.16 20.94
N HIS A 188 -34.37 -11.07 19.97
CA HIS A 188 -35.23 -11.20 18.79
C HIS A 188 -36.66 -11.56 19.17
N THR A 189 -36.85 -12.45 20.14
CA THR A 189 -38.19 -12.77 20.68
C THR A 189 -38.87 -11.53 21.27
N ARG A 190 -38.11 -10.66 21.96
CA ARG A 190 -38.64 -9.41 22.52
C ARG A 190 -38.99 -8.40 21.42
N MET A 191 -38.17 -8.30 20.38
CA MET A 191 -38.42 -7.43 19.23
C MET A 191 -39.68 -7.86 18.46
N GLU A 192 -39.84 -9.17 18.21
CA GLU A 192 -41.05 -9.73 17.59
C GLU A 192 -42.31 -9.41 18.41
N ALA A 193 -42.26 -9.64 19.73
CA ALA A 193 -43.39 -9.34 20.61
C ALA A 193 -43.78 -7.84 20.63
N MET A 194 -42.80 -6.95 20.45
CA MET A 194 -43.01 -5.50 20.42
C MET A 194 -43.54 -5.01 19.07
N SER A 195 -43.19 -5.68 17.97
CA SER A 195 -43.69 -5.39 16.63
C SER A 195 -45.20 -5.66 16.49
N ASP A 196 -45.76 -6.55 17.31
CA ASP A 196 -47.18 -6.92 17.26
C ASP A 196 -48.09 -5.98 18.09
N ASP A 197 -47.54 -5.12 18.96
CA ASP A 197 -48.27 -4.36 19.99
C ASP A 197 -48.24 -2.82 19.81
N ASP A 198 -47.98 -2.31 18.60
CA ASP A 198 -47.76 -0.86 18.34
C ASP A 198 -46.75 -0.24 19.34
N GLY A 199 -45.61 -0.93 19.54
CA GLY A 199 -44.62 -0.63 20.59
C GLY A 199 -43.90 0.73 20.48
N ASP A 200 -43.23 1.14 21.55
CA ASP A 200 -42.46 2.40 21.62
C ASP A 200 -41.26 2.34 20.66
N GLU A 201 -41.25 3.24 19.67
CA GLU A 201 -40.19 3.37 18.67
C GLU A 201 -38.78 3.56 19.29
N ASN A 202 -38.68 4.23 20.45
CA ASN A 202 -37.40 4.39 21.14
C ASN A 202 -36.93 3.10 21.82
N GLU A 203 -37.87 2.30 22.33
CA GLU A 203 -37.54 1.01 22.93
C GLU A 203 -37.09 0.02 21.84
N TYR A 204 -37.79 0.02 20.70
CA TYR A 204 -37.40 -0.79 19.55
C TYR A 204 -35.99 -0.41 19.03
N ALA A 205 -35.71 0.90 18.89
CA ALA A 205 -34.38 1.37 18.48
C ALA A 205 -33.26 0.98 19.48
N ALA A 206 -33.56 0.92 20.78
CA ALA A 206 -32.61 0.44 21.77
C ALA A 206 -32.33 -1.06 21.63
N LEU A 207 -33.35 -1.87 21.29
CA LEU A 207 -33.20 -3.30 21.03
C LEU A 207 -32.38 -3.56 19.76
N GLU A 208 -32.59 -2.78 18.69
CA GLU A 208 -31.75 -2.87 17.48
C GLU A 208 -30.27 -2.56 17.78
N ALA A 209 -30.00 -1.51 18.57
CA ALA A 209 -28.63 -1.18 18.95
C ALA A 209 -27.96 -2.30 19.78
N ASP A 210 -28.71 -2.97 20.65
CA ASP A 210 -28.22 -4.13 21.40
C ASP A 210 -27.99 -5.35 20.49
N ASP A 211 -28.84 -5.57 19.48
CA ASP A 211 -28.69 -6.63 18.48
C ASP A 211 -27.39 -6.44 17.68
N GLU A 212 -27.17 -5.24 17.15
CA GLU A 212 -25.94 -4.91 16.43
C GLU A 212 -24.69 -5.13 17.28
N ARG A 213 -24.74 -4.74 18.56
CA ARG A 213 -23.63 -4.94 19.50
C ARG A 213 -23.35 -6.42 19.75
N LEU A 214 -24.37 -7.23 20.02
CA LEU A 214 -24.22 -8.66 20.29
C LEU A 214 -23.74 -9.42 19.05
N GLN A 215 -24.25 -9.08 17.86
CA GLN A 215 -23.76 -9.62 16.60
C GLN A 215 -22.30 -9.25 16.35
N ALA A 216 -21.89 -8.02 16.65
CA ALA A 216 -20.48 -7.61 16.53
C ALA A 216 -19.57 -8.40 17.48
N GLU A 217 -20.00 -8.67 18.70
CA GLU A 217 -19.27 -9.53 19.65
C GLU A 217 -19.15 -10.97 19.13
N LEU A 218 -20.24 -11.55 18.60
CA LEU A 218 -20.23 -12.89 18.04
C LEU A 218 -19.31 -13.01 16.82
N ASN A 219 -19.40 -12.03 15.90
CA ASN A 219 -18.50 -11.94 14.75
C ASN A 219 -17.03 -11.83 15.18
N THR A 220 -16.73 -11.09 16.25
CA THR A 220 -15.37 -10.98 16.79
C THR A 220 -14.84 -12.34 17.25
N ILE A 221 -15.67 -13.16 17.90
CA ILE A 221 -15.30 -14.52 18.29
C ILE A 221 -15.06 -15.39 17.05
N ASP A 222 -15.96 -15.34 16.06
CA ASP A 222 -15.82 -16.13 14.83
C ASP A 222 -14.59 -15.76 14.00
N GLU A 223 -14.25 -14.48 13.94
CA GLU A 223 -13.02 -14.01 13.31
C GLU A 223 -11.78 -14.52 14.04
N ALA A 224 -11.81 -14.55 15.38
CA ALA A 224 -10.72 -15.09 16.22
C ALA A 224 -10.57 -16.62 16.09
N LEU A 225 -11.67 -17.33 15.80
CA LEU A 225 -11.65 -18.77 15.50
C LEU A 225 -11.20 -19.06 14.07
N THR A 226 -11.27 -18.10 13.17
CA THR A 226 -10.85 -18.28 11.78
C THR A 226 -9.34 -18.08 11.68
N VAL A 227 -8.54 -19.15 11.68
CA VAL A 227 -7.07 -19.06 11.74
C VAL A 227 -6.40 -19.82 10.60
N TYR A 228 -5.14 -19.51 10.31
CA TYR A 228 -4.33 -20.40 9.48
C TYR A 228 -3.92 -21.61 10.33
N PRO A 229 -4.16 -22.85 9.87
CA PRO A 229 -3.70 -24.02 10.61
C PRO A 229 -2.16 -24.03 10.74
N ALA A 230 -1.64 -24.28 11.94
CA ALA A 230 -0.20 -24.21 12.23
C ALA A 230 0.63 -25.13 11.32
N ASP A 231 0.13 -26.34 11.04
CA ASP A 231 0.79 -27.31 10.15
C ASP A 231 0.94 -26.79 8.72
N LEU A 232 -0.02 -25.98 8.25
CA LEU A 232 0.02 -25.37 6.92
C LEU A 232 0.88 -24.11 6.91
N MET A 233 0.88 -23.33 8.00
CA MET A 233 1.79 -22.17 8.17
C MET A 233 3.26 -22.61 8.12
N ALA A 234 3.58 -23.77 8.70
CA ALA A 234 4.91 -24.36 8.64
C ALA A 234 5.36 -24.76 7.21
N GLN A 235 4.44 -24.78 6.23
CA GLN A 235 4.71 -25.07 4.81
C GLN A 235 4.43 -23.90 3.86
N ALA A 236 3.92 -22.79 4.39
CA ALA A 236 3.56 -21.60 3.64
C ALA A 236 4.34 -20.40 4.17
N GLY A 237 4.30 -19.29 3.43
CA GLY A 237 4.92 -18.06 3.85
C GLY A 237 4.06 -16.85 3.58
N CYS A 238 4.67 -15.70 3.82
CA CYS A 238 4.01 -14.42 3.69
C CYS A 238 4.93 -13.38 3.08
N VAL A 239 4.33 -12.38 2.44
CA VAL A 239 5.03 -11.23 1.89
C VAL A 239 4.57 -9.99 2.65
N VAL A 240 5.51 -9.29 3.26
CA VAL A 240 5.28 -8.01 3.94
C VAL A 240 5.71 -6.89 3.00
N PHE A 241 4.81 -5.93 2.75
CA PHE A 241 5.04 -4.87 1.79
C PHE A 241 4.32 -3.57 2.15
N VAL A 242 4.63 -2.50 1.41
CA VAL A 242 3.92 -1.22 1.55
C VAL A 242 2.75 -1.17 0.58
N GLY A 243 1.55 -0.95 1.13
CA GLY A 243 0.32 -0.73 0.37
C GLY A 243 0.29 0.60 -0.35
N SER A 244 -0.70 0.78 -1.24
CA SER A 244 -0.86 2.01 -2.04
C SER A 244 -1.07 3.27 -1.20
N ARG A 245 -1.62 3.12 0.02
CA ARG A 245 -1.86 4.21 0.97
C ARG A 245 -0.70 4.43 1.96
N GLY A 246 0.44 3.76 1.76
CA GLY A 246 1.58 3.84 2.67
C GLY A 246 1.39 3.11 3.99
N THR A 247 0.45 2.17 4.05
CA THR A 247 0.25 1.27 5.20
C THR A 247 1.05 -0.02 5.02
N VAL A 248 1.45 -0.66 6.12
CA VAL A 248 2.06 -1.99 6.05
C VAL A 248 0.97 -3.01 5.74
N GLU A 249 1.18 -3.78 4.68
CA GLU A 249 0.28 -4.84 4.25
C GLU A 249 1.03 -6.18 4.24
N VAL A 250 0.28 -7.27 4.45
CA VAL A 250 0.85 -8.61 4.53
C VAL A 250 -0.01 -9.59 3.74
N LYS A 251 0.56 -10.16 2.67
CA LYS A 251 -0.04 -11.26 1.93
C LYS A 251 0.39 -12.58 2.57
N ARG A 252 -0.49 -13.18 3.36
CA ARG A 252 -0.29 -14.47 4.07
C ARG A 252 -0.71 -15.66 3.20
N GLY A 253 -0.23 -16.85 3.57
CA GLY A 253 -0.68 -18.12 3.00
C GLY A 253 -0.02 -18.52 1.68
N LEU A 254 1.07 -17.90 1.24
CA LEU A 254 1.71 -18.20 -0.04
C LEU A 254 2.55 -19.49 0.02
N VAL A 255 2.29 -20.41 -0.89
CA VAL A 255 3.00 -21.69 -1.00
C VAL A 255 3.94 -21.64 -2.20
N ARG A 256 5.25 -21.78 -1.96
CA ARG A 256 6.23 -21.85 -3.06
C ARG A 256 6.05 -23.12 -3.88
N PRO A 257 6.41 -23.14 -5.18
CA PRO A 257 6.31 -24.32 -6.03
C PRO A 257 6.96 -25.59 -5.44
N GLU A 258 8.09 -25.45 -4.76
CA GLU A 258 8.83 -26.53 -4.08
C GLU A 258 8.12 -27.07 -2.82
N ASP A 259 7.23 -26.29 -2.21
CA ASP A 259 6.55 -26.63 -0.95
C ASP A 259 5.16 -27.25 -1.18
N ARG A 260 4.72 -27.35 -2.43
CA ARG A 260 3.38 -27.82 -2.81
C ARG A 260 3.08 -29.23 -2.32
N ASP A 261 4.04 -30.15 -2.45
CA ASP A 261 3.84 -31.53 -2.01
C ASP A 261 3.73 -31.59 -0.48
N ALA A 262 4.56 -30.83 0.23
CA ALA A 262 4.54 -30.77 1.68
C ALA A 262 3.22 -30.21 2.23
N VAL A 263 2.71 -29.11 1.64
CA VAL A 263 1.43 -28.53 2.08
C VAL A 263 0.25 -29.45 1.79
N VAL A 264 0.27 -30.21 0.70
CA VAL A 264 -0.79 -31.19 0.38
C VAL A 264 -0.78 -32.35 1.37
N GLN A 265 0.39 -32.85 1.77
CA GLN A 265 0.49 -33.89 2.79
C GLN A 265 0.01 -33.37 4.15
N ALA A 266 0.43 -32.18 4.56
CA ALA A 266 -0.02 -31.54 5.79
C ALA A 266 -1.56 -31.36 5.80
N ALA A 267 -2.15 -30.91 4.70
CA ALA A 267 -3.61 -30.77 4.59
C ALA A 267 -4.35 -32.10 4.71
N ARG A 268 -3.82 -33.20 4.16
CA ARG A 268 -4.43 -34.54 4.26
C ARG A 268 -4.37 -35.11 5.68
N GLN A 269 -3.28 -34.85 6.39
CA GLN A 269 -3.10 -35.28 7.78
C GLN A 269 -4.05 -34.51 8.71
N ALA A 270 -4.21 -33.21 8.48
CA ALA A 270 -5.11 -32.36 9.27
C ALA A 270 -6.60 -32.75 9.11
N THR A 271 -7.01 -33.34 7.98
CA THR A 271 -8.40 -33.77 7.74
C THR A 271 -8.65 -35.26 8.03
N ASN A 272 -7.72 -35.99 8.67
CA ASN A 272 -7.82 -37.44 8.89
C ASN A 272 -8.17 -38.25 7.63
N GLY A 273 -7.79 -37.76 6.44
CA GLY A 273 -8.11 -38.41 5.17
C GLY A 273 -9.57 -38.27 4.69
N GLU A 274 -10.44 -37.57 5.42
CA GLU A 274 -11.79 -37.25 4.92
C GLU A 274 -11.74 -36.03 3.97
N PRO A 275 -12.38 -36.11 2.79
CA PRO A 275 -12.49 -34.96 1.90
C PRO A 275 -13.47 -33.97 2.54
N THR A 276 -12.97 -32.87 3.09
CA THR A 276 -13.82 -31.78 3.60
C THR A 276 -14.71 -31.25 2.47
N THR A 277 -16.00 -31.54 2.57
CA THR A 277 -17.04 -31.07 1.66
C THR A 277 -17.22 -29.56 1.87
N GLY A 278 -16.50 -28.77 1.09
CA GLY A 278 -16.63 -27.31 1.06
C GLY A 278 -15.30 -26.61 1.26
N THR A 279 -14.67 -26.20 0.14
CA THR A 279 -13.38 -25.48 0.05
C THR A 279 -12.15 -26.23 0.55
N ALA A 280 -11.36 -26.77 -0.39
CA ALA A 280 -10.00 -27.22 -0.11
C ALA A 280 -9.19 -26.10 0.59
N LEU A 281 -8.56 -26.45 1.72
CA LEU A 281 -7.69 -25.56 2.51
C LEU A 281 -6.46 -25.09 1.75
N VAL A 282 -6.14 -25.77 0.63
CA VAL A 282 -5.02 -25.46 -0.24
C VAL A 282 -5.55 -25.24 -1.66
N SER A 283 -5.17 -24.13 -2.26
CA SER A 283 -5.41 -23.79 -3.66
C SER A 283 -4.08 -23.77 -4.40
N LEU A 284 -3.90 -24.66 -5.38
CA LEU A 284 -2.68 -24.73 -6.19
C LEU A 284 -2.97 -24.29 -7.64
N PRO A 285 -2.06 -23.57 -8.31
CA PRO A 285 -2.20 -23.23 -9.73
C PRO A 285 -2.33 -24.49 -10.60
N LYS A 286 -3.23 -24.46 -11.59
CA LYS A 286 -3.37 -25.54 -12.58
C LYS A 286 -2.15 -25.52 -13.51
N GLY A 287 -1.23 -26.49 -13.36
CA GLY A 287 -0.10 -26.68 -14.26
C GLY A 287 1.21 -26.95 -13.52
N GLY A 288 1.61 -28.22 -13.46
CA GLY A 288 2.88 -28.68 -12.89
C GLY A 288 4.04 -28.51 -13.88
N ALA A 289 4.51 -27.28 -14.09
CA ALA A 289 5.84 -27.07 -14.65
C ALA A 289 6.78 -26.71 -13.49
N ARG A 290 7.65 -27.66 -13.10
CA ARG A 290 8.81 -27.37 -12.24
C ARG A 290 9.50 -26.11 -12.78
N ALA A 291 9.90 -25.21 -11.89
CA ALA A 291 10.65 -24.03 -12.29
C ALA A 291 11.92 -24.48 -13.03
N VAL A 292 12.13 -23.98 -14.25
CA VAL A 292 13.34 -24.26 -15.06
C VAL A 292 14.57 -23.61 -14.41
N HIS A 293 14.36 -22.64 -13.52
CA HIS A 293 15.42 -21.91 -12.81
C HIS A 293 15.14 -21.83 -11.31
N SER A 294 16.21 -21.85 -10.51
CA SER A 294 16.16 -21.70 -9.05
C SER A 294 15.66 -20.32 -8.65
N GLU A 295 14.86 -20.23 -7.59
CA GLU A 295 14.34 -18.97 -7.05
C GLU A 295 15.46 -17.99 -6.64
N LYS A 296 16.63 -18.49 -6.20
CA LYS A 296 17.82 -17.66 -5.95
C LYS A 296 18.26 -16.90 -7.21
N LEU A 297 18.18 -17.54 -8.38
CA LEU A 297 18.54 -16.93 -9.66
C LEU A 297 17.50 -15.89 -10.08
N MET A 298 16.21 -16.19 -9.89
CA MET A 298 15.14 -15.23 -10.22
C MET A 298 15.18 -14.00 -9.30
N ARG A 299 15.39 -14.18 -7.99
CA ARG A 299 15.58 -13.08 -7.02
C ARG A 299 16.78 -12.20 -7.36
N SER A 300 17.89 -12.79 -7.81
CA SER A 300 19.07 -12.03 -8.24
C SER A 300 18.82 -11.23 -9.52
N LEU A 301 17.95 -11.72 -10.42
CA LEU A 301 17.63 -11.05 -11.67
C LEU A 301 16.58 -9.94 -11.49
N THR A 302 15.67 -10.08 -10.52
CA THR A 302 14.64 -9.07 -10.24
C THR A 302 15.09 -8.00 -9.26
N ALA A 303 16.08 -8.27 -8.39
CA ALA A 303 16.67 -7.26 -7.49
C ALA A 303 17.52 -6.18 -8.20
N HIS A 304 17.74 -6.30 -9.52
CA HIS A 304 18.51 -5.37 -10.34
C HIS A 304 17.67 -4.65 -11.41
N ARG A 305 16.35 -4.55 -11.22
CA ARG A 305 15.47 -3.77 -12.11
C ARG A 305 15.14 -2.40 -11.55
#